data_AF-A0A6V2LBK1-F1
#
_entry.id   AF-A0A6V2LBK1-F1
#
_cell.length_a   1.000
_cell.length_b   1.000
_cell.length_c   1.000
_cell.angle_alpha   90.00
_cell.angle_beta   90.00
_cell.angle_gamma   90.00
#
_symmetry.space_group_name_H-M   'P 1'
#
loop_
_entity.id
_entity.type
_entity.pdbx_description
1 polymer ?
#
loop_
_entity_poly.entity_id
_entity_poly.type
_entity_poly.pdbx_seq_one_letter_code
_entity_poly.pdbx_strand_id
1 'polypeptide(L)'
;MASGATVTPSINQIEINPFLYRKETIAAFESRGVKMQSYRTLRDGKAFSDPAILATAQKHGKTAAQVLGRWCVQHGFIAIPKSVKAERMEENLDLFDFELDADDMSQLDALTTPEAISTFVGLYRKCVIRDTPLTDGIKMEITEG
;
A
#
# COMPACT_ATOMS: atom_id res chain seq x y z
N MET A 1 6.84 19.10 25.96
CA MET A 1 7.41 18.03 25.10
C MET A 1 7.15 16.72 25.80
N ALA A 2 6.26 15.87 25.28
CA ALA A 2 6.10 14.53 25.85
C ALA A 2 7.45 13.79 25.74
N SER A 3 7.80 13.02 26.76
CA SER A 3 8.98 12.13 26.79
C SER A 3 8.79 11.04 25.73
N GLY A 4 9.05 11.37 24.46
CA GLY A 4 8.83 10.48 23.32
C GLY A 4 9.85 9.36 23.22
N ALA A 5 9.65 8.48 22.25
CA ALA A 5 10.61 7.42 21.93
C ALA A 5 11.97 8.03 21.52
N THR A 6 13.05 7.50 22.09
CA THR A 6 14.44 7.92 21.79
C THR A 6 15.05 7.20 20.59
N VAL A 7 14.38 6.15 20.11
CA VAL A 7 14.79 5.34 18.96
C VAL A 7 13.72 5.45 17.88
N THR A 8 14.11 5.87 16.69
CA THR A 8 13.22 5.95 15.52
C THR A 8 12.88 4.54 15.04
N PRO A 9 11.60 4.22 14.76
CA PRO A 9 11.23 2.95 14.14
C PRO A 9 11.88 2.80 12.76
N SER A 10 12.47 1.65 12.47
CA SER A 10 13.09 1.40 11.16
C SER A 10 12.06 1.18 10.05
N ILE A 11 10.90 0.60 10.39
CA ILE A 11 9.86 0.19 9.45
C ILE A 11 8.50 0.63 9.97
N ASN A 12 7.63 1.10 9.07
CA ASN A 12 6.20 1.25 9.30
C ASN A 12 5.42 0.36 8.31
N GLN A 13 4.70 -0.62 8.83
CA GLN A 13 3.89 -1.54 8.04
C GLN A 13 2.44 -1.05 7.96
N ILE A 14 1.99 -0.66 6.77
CA ILE A 14 0.61 -0.19 6.51
C ILE A 14 0.09 -0.75 5.18
N GLU A 15 -1.22 -0.61 4.90
CA GLU A 15 -1.77 -1.03 3.60
C GLU A 15 -1.29 -0.07 2.53
N ILE A 16 -0.53 -0.56 1.54
CA ILE A 16 -0.06 0.24 0.42
C ILE A 16 -0.26 -0.57 -0.86
N ASN A 17 -1.04 -0.04 -1.80
CA ASN A 17 -1.30 -0.60 -3.12
C ASN A 17 -1.87 0.51 -4.02
N PRO A 18 -1.99 0.32 -5.35
CA PRO A 18 -2.49 1.36 -6.25
C PRO A 18 -3.86 1.95 -5.88
N PHE A 19 -4.71 1.17 -5.21
CA PHE A 19 -6.06 1.58 -4.81
C PHE A 19 -6.11 2.24 -3.42
N LEU A 20 -4.96 2.33 -2.74
CA LEU A 20 -4.83 2.94 -1.43
C LEU A 20 -3.41 3.50 -1.24
N TYR A 21 -3.06 4.44 -2.11
CA TYR A 21 -1.74 5.06 -2.20
C TYR A 21 -1.75 6.46 -1.59
N ARG A 22 -1.57 6.52 -0.27
CA ARG A 22 -1.55 7.76 0.53
C ARG A 22 -0.18 8.43 0.48
N LYS A 23 0.13 9.09 -0.65
CA LYS A 23 1.43 9.71 -0.95
C LYS A 23 1.98 10.58 0.20
N GLU A 24 1.18 11.49 0.73
CA GLU A 24 1.62 12.41 1.79
C GLU A 24 1.99 11.69 3.08
N THR A 25 1.18 10.69 3.48
CA THR A 25 1.46 9.87 4.67
C THR A 25 2.77 9.10 4.50
N ILE A 26 3.00 8.50 3.33
CA ILE A 26 4.22 7.75 3.01
C ILE A 26 5.44 8.68 3.08
N ALA A 27 5.38 9.83 2.39
CA ALA A 27 6.48 10.80 2.37
C ALA A 27 6.82 11.33 3.77
N ALA A 28 5.81 11.52 4.64
CA ALA A 28 6.02 11.95 6.02
C ALA A 28 6.81 10.93 6.87
N PHE A 29 6.68 9.62 6.60
CA PHE A 29 7.47 8.58 7.27
C PHE A 29 8.85 8.43 6.63
N GLU A 30 8.93 8.43 5.30
CA GLU A 30 10.21 8.27 4.59
C GLU A 30 11.17 9.42 4.86
N SER A 31 10.67 10.67 4.94
CA SER A 31 11.46 11.85 5.33
C SER A 31 12.06 11.75 6.74
N ARG A 32 11.54 10.87 7.59
CA ARG A 32 12.06 10.59 8.95
C ARG A 32 12.99 9.36 8.98
N GLY A 33 13.33 8.81 7.82
CA GLY A 33 14.16 7.63 7.69
C GLY A 33 13.42 6.31 7.96
N VAL A 34 12.10 6.32 8.04
CA VAL A 34 11.28 5.12 8.26
C VAL A 34 10.98 4.46 6.92
N LYS A 35 11.30 3.17 6.78
CA LYS A 35 10.97 2.40 5.57
C LYS A 35 9.51 1.95 5.58
N MET A 36 8.87 2.00 4.42
CA MET A 36 7.48 1.56 4.29
C MET A 36 7.41 0.09 3.91
N GLN A 37 6.57 -0.66 4.63
CA GLN A 37 6.25 -2.05 4.31
C GLN A 37 4.77 -2.17 3.96
N SER A 38 4.50 -2.65 2.75
CA SER A 38 3.16 -2.84 2.20
C SER A 38 2.57 -4.16 2.67
N TYR A 39 1.57 -4.11 3.56
CA TYR A 39 0.67 -5.25 3.73
C TYR A 39 -0.45 -5.20 2.68
N ARG A 40 -1.02 -6.37 2.35
CA ARG A 40 -2.07 -6.52 1.31
C ARG A 40 -1.65 -5.89 -0.04
N THR A 41 -0.38 -6.02 -0.41
CA THR A 41 0.17 -5.56 -1.70
C THR A 41 -0.68 -6.01 -2.89
N LEU A 42 -1.17 -7.26 -2.86
CA LEU A 42 -1.97 -7.87 -3.93
C LEU A 42 -3.49 -7.71 -3.73
N ARG A 43 -3.94 -6.95 -2.73
CA ARG A 43 -5.37 -6.76 -2.34
C ARG A 43 -6.20 -8.04 -2.29
N ASP A 44 -5.63 -9.12 -1.76
CA ASP A 44 -6.28 -10.43 -1.67
C ASP A 44 -6.80 -10.95 -3.03
N GLY A 45 -6.20 -10.52 -4.15
CA GLY A 45 -6.59 -10.89 -5.51
C GLY A 45 -7.79 -10.12 -6.07
N LYS A 46 -8.43 -9.23 -5.29
CA LYS A 46 -9.62 -8.47 -5.73
C LYS A 46 -9.34 -7.48 -6.86
N ALA A 47 -8.08 -7.07 -7.00
CA ALA A 47 -7.63 -6.14 -8.04
C ALA A 47 -7.23 -6.84 -9.35
N PHE A 48 -7.24 -8.17 -9.41
CA PHE A 48 -6.70 -8.88 -10.58
C PHE A 48 -7.57 -8.76 -11.83
N SER A 49 -8.84 -8.38 -11.67
CA SER A 49 -9.77 -8.13 -12.76
C SER A 49 -9.91 -6.63 -13.10
N ASP A 50 -9.15 -5.75 -12.44
CA ASP A 50 -9.22 -4.32 -12.73
C ASP A 50 -8.70 -4.02 -14.14
N PRO A 51 -9.42 -3.25 -14.97
CA PRO A 51 -9.02 -3.01 -16.36
C PRO A 51 -7.64 -2.35 -16.50
N ALA A 52 -7.26 -1.44 -15.61
CA ALA A 52 -5.95 -0.80 -15.66
C ALA A 52 -4.85 -1.81 -15.34
N ILE A 53 -5.05 -2.63 -14.31
CA ILE A 53 -4.11 -3.70 -13.94
C ILE A 53 -3.95 -4.72 -15.08
N LEU A 54 -5.06 -5.13 -15.70
CA LEU A 54 -5.04 -6.09 -16.82
C LEU A 54 -4.37 -5.51 -18.07
N ALA A 55 -4.62 -4.24 -18.39
CA ALA A 55 -3.99 -3.57 -19.52
C ALA A 55 -2.46 -3.48 -19.34
N THR A 56 -2.00 -3.08 -18.15
CA THR A 56 -0.58 -3.05 -17.81
C THR A 56 0.03 -4.45 -17.81
N ALA A 57 -0.68 -5.45 -17.25
CA ALA A 57 -0.24 -6.84 -17.25
C ALA A 57 -0.05 -7.37 -18.69
N GLN A 58 -1.01 -7.09 -19.57
CA GLN A 58 -0.93 -7.47 -20.98
C GLN A 58 0.24 -6.77 -21.70
N LYS A 59 0.44 -5.47 -21.46
CA LYS A 59 1.54 -4.68 -22.06
C LYS A 59 2.91 -5.28 -21.74
N HIS A 60 3.10 -5.77 -20.52
CA HIS A 60 4.38 -6.32 -20.05
C HIS A 60 4.48 -7.85 -20.18
N GLY A 61 3.43 -8.53 -20.62
CA GLY A 61 3.40 -10.00 -20.65
C GLY A 61 3.51 -10.64 -19.26
N LYS A 62 2.99 -9.96 -18.23
CA LYS A 62 3.07 -10.35 -16.82
C LYS A 62 1.68 -10.59 -16.26
N THR A 63 1.59 -11.11 -15.05
CA THR A 63 0.29 -11.28 -14.36
C THR A 63 -0.12 -10.02 -13.59
N ALA A 64 -1.39 -9.93 -13.22
CA ALA A 64 -1.87 -8.87 -12.35
C ALA A 64 -1.16 -8.85 -10.98
N ALA A 65 -0.79 -10.03 -10.45
CA ALA A 65 -0.04 -10.12 -9.20
C ALA A 65 1.36 -9.51 -9.36
N GLN A 66 2.03 -9.81 -10.47
CA GLN A 66 3.34 -9.26 -10.79
C GLN A 66 3.29 -7.75 -11.00
N VAL A 67 2.27 -7.21 -11.67
CA VAL A 67 2.11 -5.75 -11.83
C VAL A 67 1.97 -5.05 -10.48
N LEU A 68 1.10 -5.57 -9.60
CA LEU A 68 0.90 -5.00 -8.26
C LEU A 68 2.17 -5.10 -7.39
N GLY A 69 2.85 -6.24 -7.45
CA GLY A 69 4.13 -6.45 -6.77
C GLY A 69 5.22 -5.52 -7.31
N ARG A 70 5.33 -5.41 -8.64
CA ARG A 70 6.32 -4.57 -9.31
C ARG A 70 6.13 -3.10 -8.98
N TRP A 71 4.89 -2.60 -9.06
CA TRP A 71 4.55 -1.23 -8.65
C TRP A 71 5.02 -0.95 -7.21
N CYS A 72 4.80 -1.90 -6.30
CA CYS A 72 5.21 -1.76 -4.90
C CYS A 72 6.74 -1.68 -4.74
N VAL A 73 7.49 -2.60 -5.35
CA VAL A 73 8.97 -2.60 -5.22
C VAL A 73 9.63 -1.46 -5.98
N GLN A 74 9.04 -0.99 -7.08
CA GLN A 74 9.58 0.10 -7.89
C GLN A 74 9.40 1.47 -7.21
N HIS A 75 8.36 1.64 -6.38
CA HIS A 75 8.27 2.75 -5.43
C HIS A 75 9.25 2.63 -4.23
N GLY A 76 9.97 1.50 -4.12
CA GLY A 76 10.92 1.26 -3.02
C GLY A 76 10.27 0.71 -1.74
N PHE A 77 9.01 0.29 -1.79
CA PHE A 77 8.32 -0.30 -0.65
C PHE A 77 8.67 -1.78 -0.48
N ILE A 78 8.71 -2.23 0.78
CA ILE A 78 8.89 -3.64 1.11
C ILE A 78 7.55 -4.36 0.93
N ALA A 79 7.44 -5.25 -0.07
CA ALA A 79 6.25 -6.06 -0.29
C ALA A 79 6.26 -7.34 0.57
N ILE A 80 5.11 -7.71 1.14
CA ILE A 80 4.94 -8.97 1.91
C ILE A 80 3.71 -9.77 1.41
N PRO A 81 3.70 -10.23 0.16
CA PRO A 81 2.60 -11.02 -0.37
C PRO A 81 2.52 -12.39 0.32
N LYS A 82 1.32 -12.76 0.79
CA LYS A 82 1.05 -14.08 1.37
C LYS A 82 0.62 -15.06 0.27
N SER A 83 1.23 -16.25 0.23
CA SER A 83 0.71 -17.39 -0.52
C SER A 83 0.91 -18.69 0.26
N VAL A 84 0.09 -19.69 -0.05
CA VAL A 84 0.27 -21.09 0.38
C VAL A 84 0.48 -22.04 -0.81
N LYS A 85 0.44 -21.50 -2.04
CA LYS A 85 0.64 -22.23 -3.29
C LYS A 85 2.03 -21.93 -3.84
N ALA A 86 2.78 -22.96 -4.21
CA ALA A 86 4.18 -22.84 -4.63
C ALA A 86 4.32 -21.97 -5.89
N GLU A 87 3.44 -22.19 -6.86
CA GLU A 87 3.46 -21.49 -8.15
C GLU A 87 3.27 -19.98 -7.94
N ARG A 88 2.41 -19.60 -6.99
CA ARG A 88 2.20 -18.18 -6.62
C ARG A 88 3.36 -17.61 -5.81
N MET A 89 4.09 -18.42 -5.06
CA MET A 89 5.29 -17.94 -4.35
C MET A 89 6.39 -17.60 -5.35
N GLU A 90 6.58 -18.43 -6.37
CA GLU A 90 7.50 -18.18 -7.47
C GLU A 90 7.07 -16.92 -8.26
N GLU A 91 5.81 -16.84 -8.65
CA GLU A 91 5.23 -15.67 -9.34
C GLU A 91 5.43 -14.36 -8.54
N ASN A 92 5.22 -14.40 -7.23
CA ASN A 92 5.39 -13.23 -6.36
C ASN A 92 6.85 -12.80 -6.17
N LEU A 93 7.82 -13.67 -6.47
CA LEU A 93 9.25 -13.37 -6.45
C LEU A 93 9.76 -12.85 -7.80
N ASP A 94 9.11 -13.25 -8.89
CA ASP A 94 9.44 -12.84 -10.26
C ASP A 94 8.96 -11.41 -10.57
N LEU A 95 9.54 -10.44 -9.86
CA LEU A 95 9.21 -9.00 -9.94
C LEU A 95 10.38 -8.14 -10.43
N PHE A 96 11.57 -8.73 -10.60
CA PHE A 96 12.81 -7.98 -10.80
C PHE A 96 13.36 -8.08 -12.23
N ASP A 97 12.74 -8.89 -13.08
CA ASP A 97 13.13 -9.13 -14.48
C ASP A 97 12.44 -8.18 -15.48
N PHE A 98 11.53 -7.32 -15.01
CA PHE A 98 10.85 -6.31 -15.81
C PHE A 98 10.67 -5.00 -15.03
N GLU A 99 10.28 -3.93 -15.73
CA GLU A 99 10.03 -2.61 -15.15
C GLU A 99 8.74 -2.01 -15.71
N LEU A 100 7.95 -1.34 -14.87
CA LEU A 100 6.81 -0.54 -15.32
C LEU A 100 7.34 0.80 -15.80
N ASP A 101 6.92 1.25 -17.00
CA ASP A 101 7.37 2.56 -17.47
C ASP A 101 6.68 3.72 -16.70
N ALA A 102 7.14 4.94 -16.96
CA ALA A 102 6.65 6.12 -16.25
C ALA A 102 5.15 6.34 -16.43
N ASP A 103 4.61 6.01 -17.61
CA ASP A 103 3.18 6.16 -17.90
C ASP A 103 2.37 5.13 -17.11
N ASP A 104 2.82 3.87 -17.06
CA ASP A 104 2.16 2.84 -16.25
C ASP A 104 2.20 3.18 -14.77
N MET A 105 3.37 3.59 -14.25
CA MET A 105 3.51 4.01 -12.86
C MET A 105 2.56 5.18 -12.54
N SER A 106 2.50 6.19 -13.40
CA SER A 106 1.59 7.33 -13.23
C SER A 106 0.11 6.93 -13.28
N GLN A 107 -0.27 5.99 -14.14
CA GLN A 107 -1.64 5.49 -14.23
C GLN A 107 -2.04 4.72 -12.97
N LEU A 108 -1.17 3.83 -12.51
CA LEU A 108 -1.41 3.03 -11.30
C LEU A 108 -1.47 3.91 -10.04
N ASP A 109 -0.61 4.92 -9.96
CA ASP A 109 -0.61 5.90 -8.88
C ASP A 109 -1.95 6.65 -8.74
N ALA A 110 -2.68 6.81 -9.85
CA ALA A 110 -3.95 7.53 -9.91
C ALA A 110 -5.17 6.66 -9.57
N LEU A 111 -5.00 5.35 -9.30
CA LEU A 111 -6.10 4.44 -9.00
C LEU A 111 -6.70 4.61 -7.59
N THR A 112 -6.08 5.42 -6.74
CA THR A 112 -6.63 5.73 -5.42
C THR A 112 -7.74 6.75 -5.53
N THR A 113 -8.97 6.33 -5.23
CA THR A 113 -10.15 7.21 -5.30
C THR A 113 -10.51 7.80 -3.93
N PRO A 114 -11.21 8.95 -3.88
CA PRO A 114 -11.74 9.50 -2.63
C PRO A 114 -12.64 8.52 -1.87
N GLU A 115 -13.39 7.68 -2.58
CA GLU A 115 -14.26 6.65 -1.99
C GLU A 115 -13.45 5.54 -1.32
N ALA A 116 -12.32 5.14 -1.91
CA ALA A 116 -11.40 4.16 -1.32
C ALA A 116 -10.79 4.71 -0.02
N ILE A 117 -10.40 5.99 -0.01
CA ILE A 117 -9.91 6.69 1.18
C ILE A 117 -11.01 6.77 2.25
N SER A 118 -12.22 7.20 1.88
CA SER A 118 -13.37 7.30 2.79
C SER A 118 -13.72 5.95 3.43
N THR A 119 -13.70 4.87 2.63
CA THR A 119 -13.91 3.50 3.11
C THR A 119 -12.84 3.09 4.12
N PHE A 120 -11.57 3.35 3.81
CA PHE A 120 -10.46 3.10 4.73
C PHE A 120 -10.62 3.88 6.03
N VAL A 121 -10.93 5.18 5.96
CA VAL A 121 -11.14 6.05 7.13
C VAL A 121 -12.30 5.54 7.98
N GLY A 122 -13.40 5.12 7.36
CA GLY A 122 -14.54 4.55 8.06
C GLY A 122 -14.20 3.27 8.82
N LEU A 123 -13.42 2.37 8.21
CA LEU A 123 -12.93 1.16 8.86
C LEU A 123 -11.95 1.48 10.00
N TYR A 124 -10.99 2.38 9.75
CA TYR A 124 -10.00 2.79 10.73
C TYR A 124 -10.67 3.41 11.96
N ARG A 125 -11.62 4.34 11.78
CA ARG A 125 -12.40 4.94 12.87
C ARG A 125 -13.16 3.88 13.66
N LYS A 126 -13.81 2.91 13.01
CA LYS A 126 -14.51 1.81 13.70
C LYS A 126 -13.56 0.99 14.57
N CYS A 127 -12.38 0.64 14.05
CA CYS A 127 -11.37 -0.11 14.81
C CYS A 127 -10.82 0.72 15.99
N VAL A 128 -10.44 1.97 15.75
CA VAL A 128 -9.92 2.85 16.80
C VAL A 128 -10.96 3.10 17.89
N ILE A 129 -12.21 3.42 17.55
CA ILE A 129 -13.28 3.66 18.54
C ILE A 129 -13.59 2.38 19.33
N ARG A 130 -13.52 1.21 18.70
CA ARG A 130 -13.71 -0.08 19.38
C ARG A 130 -12.58 -0.35 20.39
N ASP A 131 -11.33 -0.15 19.97
CA ASP A 131 -10.14 -0.57 20.72
C ASP A 131 -9.61 0.52 21.67
N THR A 132 -10.03 1.76 21.49
CA THR A 132 -9.76 2.89 22.38
C THR A 132 -11.04 3.71 22.48
N PRO A 133 -11.86 3.49 23.53
CA PRO A 133 -12.99 4.37 23.79
C PRO A 133 -12.45 5.79 23.85
N LEU A 134 -12.92 6.66 22.96
CA LEU A 134 -12.54 8.06 22.97
C LEU A 134 -13.02 8.62 24.32
N THR A 135 -12.10 8.75 25.28
CA THR A 135 -12.33 9.60 26.45
C THR A 135 -12.51 11.02 25.95
N ASP A 136 -13.50 11.74 26.50
CA ASP A 136 -13.79 13.11 26.12
C ASP A 136 -12.50 13.95 26.01
N GLY A 137 -12.17 14.39 24.80
CA GLY A 137 -11.07 15.32 24.55
C GLY A 137 -9.98 14.91 23.57
N ILE A 138 -9.86 13.64 23.15
CA ILE A 138 -8.87 13.23 22.13
C ILE A 138 -9.54 13.09 20.76
N LYS A 139 -9.52 14.15 19.95
CA LYS A 139 -9.79 14.05 18.51
C LYS A 139 -8.50 13.70 17.79
N MET A 140 -8.35 12.44 17.37
CA MET A 140 -7.32 12.10 16.39
C MET A 140 -7.84 12.50 15.01
N GLU A 141 -7.41 13.65 14.52
CA GLU A 141 -7.57 14.00 13.11
C GLU A 141 -6.69 13.05 12.30
N ILE A 142 -7.35 12.20 11.50
CA ILE A 142 -6.66 11.41 10.48
C ILE A 142 -6.31 12.41 9.39
N THR A 143 -5.04 12.51 9.01
CA THR A 143 -4.60 13.41 7.93
C THR A 143 -5.43 13.11 6.68
N GLU A 144 -6.25 14.07 6.28
CA GLU A 144 -7.11 13.96 5.11
C GLU A 144 -6.32 14.34 3.86
N GLY A 145 -5.51 13.39 3.38
CA GLY A 145 -5.06 13.35 1.99
C GLY A 145 -3.98 14.35 1.62
#